data_AF-A0A524N4Y6-F1
#
_entry.id   AF-A0A524N4Y6-F1
#
_cell.length_a   1.000
_cell.length_b   1.000
_cell.length_c   1.000
_cell.angle_alpha   90.00
_cell.angle_beta   90.00
_cell.angle_gamma   90.00
#
_symmetry.space_group_name_H-M   'P 1'
#
loop_
_entity.id
_entity.type
_entity.pdbx_description
1 polymer ?
#
loop_
_entity_poly.entity_id
_entity_poly.type
_entity_poly.pdbx_seq_one_letter_code
_entity_poly.pdbx_strand_id
1 'polypeptide(L)'
;PILWLLRRATPPDMSAREFIEKYRFRGRARLLAEMVLTAHLPGSLDEVGILGLLEDNVLKLETGLNHRVEAGYDSLPRRIAQGLDIRHGFKVDSIHWSDQSVTIASSDGRELTARAAISTLPLGVIQQRRVRFEPELPASKASALEQLTMGPVTKVLLHFERPIWPKWLAILPCPQGPVTLYWPVFFGTQAERPPVLSAYATGPRALQLSTMSDEEVAAVCAEDLERLFPGNPVRRLLCGFQRVDWAADELACGGYSFIRPGGTGSRLKLAAADTGALFWAGSATVNAPIAATVEGAFASGLRAAAEVVAHLDAGPPTPSVDAAL
;
A
#
# COMPACT_ATOMS: atom_id res chain seq x y z
N PRO A 1 24.95 -5.72 8.04
CA PRO A 1 25.10 -6.96 7.24
C PRO A 1 23.91 -7.27 6.33
N ILE A 2 22.68 -7.34 6.87
CA ILE A 2 21.46 -7.70 6.10
C ILE A 2 21.20 -6.72 4.94
N LEU A 3 21.11 -5.41 5.22
CA LEU A 3 20.90 -4.37 4.19
C LEU A 3 22.00 -4.37 3.11
N TRP A 4 23.25 -4.66 3.50
CA TRP A 4 24.36 -4.75 2.56
C TRP A 4 24.23 -5.95 1.62
N LEU A 5 23.78 -7.09 2.14
CA LEU A 5 23.50 -8.29 1.33
C LEU A 5 22.30 -8.06 0.40
N LEU A 6 21.24 -7.40 0.88
CA LEU A 6 20.08 -7.06 0.06
C LEU A 6 20.46 -6.22 -1.16
N ARG A 7 21.27 -5.18 -0.97
CA ARG A 7 21.76 -4.33 -2.07
C ARG A 7 22.61 -5.05 -3.12
N ARG A 8 23.03 -6.29 -2.83
CA ARG A 8 23.85 -7.13 -3.72
C ARG A 8 23.08 -8.33 -4.27
N ALA A 9 21.77 -8.41 -4.05
CA ALA A 9 20.95 -9.46 -4.63
C ALA A 9 20.95 -9.34 -6.16
N THR A 10 21.07 -10.47 -6.85
CA THR A 10 21.07 -10.59 -8.30
C THR A 10 20.12 -11.72 -8.70
N PRO A 11 19.62 -11.74 -9.95
CA PRO A 11 18.84 -12.85 -10.47
C PRO A 11 19.54 -14.22 -10.30
N PRO A 12 18.78 -15.34 -10.20
CA PRO A 12 17.32 -15.39 -10.12
C PRO A 12 16.79 -14.81 -8.78
N ASP A 13 15.56 -14.28 -8.81
CA ASP A 13 14.91 -13.76 -7.61
C ASP A 13 14.61 -14.88 -6.59
N MET A 14 14.40 -14.50 -5.35
CA MET A 14 14.06 -15.40 -4.25
C MET A 14 13.13 -14.71 -3.26
N SER A 15 12.44 -15.52 -2.47
CA SER A 15 11.64 -15.07 -1.33
C SER A 15 12.52 -14.56 -0.18
N ALA A 16 11.94 -13.77 0.71
CA ALA A 16 12.56 -13.36 1.96
C ALA A 16 12.95 -14.56 2.84
N ARG A 17 12.18 -15.66 2.82
CA ARG A 17 12.52 -16.91 3.52
C ARG A 17 13.79 -17.53 2.96
N GLU A 18 13.85 -17.74 1.65
CA GLU A 18 15.02 -18.32 0.97
C GLU A 18 16.26 -17.46 1.19
N PHE A 19 16.12 -16.13 1.20
CA PHE A 19 17.21 -15.22 1.51
C PHE A 19 17.77 -15.45 2.92
N ILE A 20 16.89 -15.56 3.93
CA ILE A 20 17.29 -15.82 5.32
C ILE A 20 18.03 -17.17 5.44
N GLU A 21 17.54 -18.19 4.74
CA GLU A 21 18.10 -19.54 4.75
C GLU A 21 19.45 -19.60 4.01
N LYS A 22 19.55 -18.98 2.85
CA LYS A 22 20.78 -18.87 2.04
C LYS A 22 21.94 -18.28 2.84
N TYR A 23 21.68 -17.23 3.61
CA TYR A 23 22.69 -16.57 4.45
C TYR A 23 22.77 -17.12 5.88
N ARG A 24 22.00 -18.17 6.19
CA ARG A 24 22.05 -18.93 7.44
C ARG A 24 21.88 -18.04 8.69
N PHE A 25 21.02 -17.02 8.63
CA PHE A 25 20.75 -16.21 9.81
C PHE A 25 20.08 -17.07 10.90
N ARG A 26 20.57 -16.95 12.13
CA ARG A 26 20.09 -17.71 13.31
C ARG A 26 19.87 -16.80 14.50
N GLY A 27 19.05 -17.26 15.46
CA GLY A 27 18.77 -16.53 16.70
C GLY A 27 18.35 -15.08 16.44
N ARG A 28 19.00 -14.12 17.11
CA ARG A 28 18.71 -12.69 16.96
C ARG A 28 18.94 -12.17 15.53
N ALA A 29 19.93 -12.69 14.81
CA ALA A 29 20.18 -12.26 13.43
C ALA A 29 19.02 -12.66 12.50
N ARG A 30 18.40 -13.82 12.74
CA ARG A 30 17.20 -14.24 12.02
C ARG A 30 16.03 -13.30 12.29
N LEU A 31 15.75 -13.01 13.55
CA LEU A 31 14.67 -12.09 13.95
C LEU A 31 14.84 -10.72 13.30
N LEU A 32 16.05 -10.17 13.30
CA LEU A 32 16.34 -8.90 12.64
C LEU A 32 16.16 -8.96 11.12
N ALA A 33 16.54 -10.07 10.48
CA ALA A 33 16.34 -10.25 9.04
C ALA A 33 14.85 -10.32 8.68
N GLU A 34 14.06 -11.09 9.44
CA GLU A 34 12.61 -11.18 9.26
C GLU A 34 11.96 -9.79 9.38
N MET A 35 12.34 -9.01 10.38
CA MET A 35 11.82 -7.66 10.58
C MET A 35 12.20 -6.71 9.43
N VAL A 36 13.47 -6.68 9.03
CA VAL A 36 13.92 -5.81 7.92
C VAL A 36 13.18 -6.13 6.62
N LEU A 37 12.87 -7.40 6.37
CA LEU A 37 12.23 -7.85 5.14
C LEU A 37 10.71 -7.67 5.13
N THR A 38 10.05 -7.62 6.30
CA THR A 38 8.57 -7.62 6.41
C THR A 38 7.99 -6.40 7.13
N ALA A 39 8.81 -5.53 7.73
CA ALA A 39 8.32 -4.34 8.43
C ALA A 39 7.67 -3.32 7.48
N HIS A 40 8.25 -3.15 6.29
CA HIS A 40 7.75 -2.21 5.27
C HIS A 40 6.83 -2.87 4.24
N LEU A 41 6.89 -4.19 4.10
CA LEU A 41 6.14 -4.95 3.13
C LEU A 41 5.11 -5.84 3.82
N PRO A 42 3.80 -5.67 3.57
CA PRO A 42 2.75 -6.40 4.27
C PRO A 42 2.53 -7.84 3.75
N GLY A 43 3.60 -8.59 3.55
CA GLY A 43 3.57 -9.99 3.12
C GLY A 43 4.22 -10.94 4.12
N SER A 44 4.00 -12.24 3.95
CA SER A 44 4.79 -13.27 4.63
C SER A 44 6.21 -13.39 4.05
N LEU A 45 7.09 -14.11 4.74
CA LEU A 45 8.46 -14.35 4.26
C LEU A 45 8.51 -15.12 2.92
N ASP A 46 7.47 -15.89 2.62
CA ASP A 46 7.36 -16.68 1.40
C ASP A 46 6.87 -15.84 0.20
N GLU A 47 6.10 -14.78 0.48
CA GLU A 47 5.50 -13.95 -0.55
C GLU A 47 6.36 -12.76 -0.97
N VAL A 48 7.22 -12.26 -0.10
CA VAL A 48 8.05 -11.08 -0.38
C VAL A 48 9.24 -11.45 -1.27
N GLY A 49 9.32 -10.90 -2.48
CA GLY A 49 10.47 -11.04 -3.38
C GLY A 49 11.61 -10.08 -3.04
N ILE A 50 12.86 -10.56 -3.04
CA ILE A 50 14.04 -9.74 -2.74
C ILE A 50 14.32 -8.71 -3.83
N LEU A 51 14.29 -9.10 -5.10
CA LEU A 51 14.48 -8.15 -6.20
C LEU A 51 13.31 -7.18 -6.31
N GLY A 52 12.09 -7.64 -6.01
CA GLY A 52 10.92 -6.78 -5.89
C GLY A 52 11.08 -5.66 -4.86
N LEU A 53 11.60 -5.99 -3.67
CA LEU A 53 11.91 -5.01 -2.61
C LEU A 53 12.90 -3.94 -3.09
N LEU A 54 13.89 -4.33 -3.90
CA LEU A 54 14.86 -3.40 -4.48
C LEU A 54 14.25 -2.54 -5.59
N GLU A 55 13.49 -3.14 -6.51
CA GLU A 55 12.78 -2.42 -7.59
C GLU A 55 11.86 -1.34 -7.02
N ASP A 56 11.14 -1.67 -5.94
CA ASP A 56 10.22 -0.77 -5.25
C ASP A 56 10.90 0.35 -4.46
N ASN A 57 12.24 0.40 -4.46
CA ASN A 57 13.05 1.38 -3.72
C ASN A 57 12.76 1.40 -2.21
N VAL A 58 12.26 0.30 -1.64
CA VAL A 58 11.85 0.21 -0.22
C VAL A 58 13.00 0.58 0.72
N LEU A 59 14.24 0.22 0.36
CA LEU A 59 15.43 0.54 1.15
C LEU A 59 15.70 2.04 1.30
N LYS A 60 15.07 2.91 0.49
CA LYS A 60 15.15 4.36 0.71
C LYS A 60 14.40 4.80 1.96
N LEU A 61 13.37 4.07 2.40
CA LEU A 61 12.65 4.36 3.64
C LEU A 61 13.58 4.27 4.87
N GLU A 62 14.61 3.44 4.80
CA GLU A 62 15.64 3.29 5.84
C GLU A 62 16.57 4.51 5.96
N THR A 63 16.52 5.47 5.02
CA THR A 63 17.31 6.70 5.12
C THR A 63 16.74 7.70 6.14
N GLY A 64 15.52 7.45 6.66
CA GLY A 64 14.96 8.17 7.80
C GLY A 64 14.35 9.54 7.48
N LEU A 65 14.25 9.93 6.21
CA LEU A 65 13.61 11.18 5.80
C LEU A 65 12.09 11.04 5.68
N ASN A 66 11.42 10.79 6.82
CA ASN A 66 9.97 10.70 6.89
C ASN A 66 9.40 11.91 7.64
N HIS A 67 8.58 12.70 6.95
CA HIS A 67 7.92 13.87 7.53
C HIS A 67 6.44 13.60 7.77
N ARG A 68 5.87 14.35 8.72
CA ARG A 68 4.44 14.33 9.02
C ARG A 68 3.85 15.70 8.69
N VAL A 69 2.65 15.68 8.13
CA VAL A 69 1.84 16.89 7.97
C VAL A 69 1.16 17.18 9.30
N GLU A 70 1.52 18.29 9.95
CA GLU A 70 1.01 18.63 11.29
C GLU A 70 -0.51 18.80 11.33
N ALA A 71 -1.09 19.33 10.25
CA ALA A 71 -2.52 19.51 10.07
C ALA A 71 -3.30 18.22 9.75
N GLY A 72 -2.61 17.06 9.74
CA GLY A 72 -3.18 15.80 9.26
C GLY A 72 -2.96 15.62 7.76
N TYR A 73 -2.79 14.36 7.35
CA TYR A 73 -2.42 14.02 5.97
C TYR A 73 -3.57 14.27 4.97
N ASP A 74 -4.81 14.21 5.45
CA ASP A 74 -6.07 14.56 4.79
C ASP A 74 -6.14 16.02 4.31
N SER A 75 -5.36 16.93 4.90
CA SER A 75 -5.26 18.31 4.43
C SER A 75 -4.70 18.42 3.00
N LEU A 76 -3.80 17.53 2.60
CA LEU A 76 -3.19 17.51 1.27
C LEU A 76 -4.20 17.18 0.15
N PRO A 77 -4.90 16.03 0.17
CA PRO A 77 -5.87 15.71 -0.88
C PRO A 77 -7.03 16.71 -0.91
N ARG A 78 -7.47 17.24 0.25
CA ARG A 78 -8.48 18.31 0.28
C ARG A 78 -8.02 19.58 -0.45
N ARG A 79 -6.74 19.95 -0.32
CA ARG A 79 -6.19 21.11 -1.01
C ARG A 79 -6.08 20.88 -2.51
N ILE A 80 -5.62 19.69 -2.92
CA ILE A 80 -5.53 19.29 -4.34
C ILE A 80 -6.92 19.23 -4.99
N ALA A 81 -7.94 18.82 -4.23
CA ALA A 81 -9.33 18.72 -4.67
C ALA A 81 -10.01 20.06 -4.99
N GLN A 82 -9.43 21.20 -4.60
CA GLN A 82 -10.10 22.50 -4.74
C GLN A 82 -10.31 22.87 -6.21
N GLY A 83 -11.55 23.18 -6.56
CA GLY A 83 -11.94 23.56 -7.93
C GLY A 83 -12.14 22.37 -8.88
N LEU A 84 -12.00 21.13 -8.41
CA LEU A 84 -12.29 19.92 -9.19
C LEU A 84 -13.75 19.49 -9.04
N ASP A 85 -14.34 18.91 -10.10
CA ASP A 85 -15.63 18.23 -10.03
C ASP A 85 -15.43 16.84 -9.39
N ILE A 86 -15.73 16.72 -8.09
CA ILE A 86 -15.62 15.48 -7.33
C ILE A 86 -17.01 14.97 -6.97
N ARG A 87 -17.33 13.78 -7.47
CA ARG A 87 -18.65 13.15 -7.30
C ARG A 87 -18.56 12.00 -6.31
N HIS A 88 -19.01 12.24 -5.07
CA HIS A 88 -19.11 11.20 -4.05
C HIS A 88 -20.33 10.31 -4.27
N GLY A 89 -20.31 9.12 -3.67
CA GLY A 89 -21.40 8.16 -3.76
C GLY A 89 -21.55 7.50 -5.13
N PHE A 90 -20.64 7.74 -6.08
CA PHE A 90 -20.57 7.04 -7.37
C PHE A 90 -19.62 5.84 -7.24
N LYS A 91 -20.12 4.71 -6.73
CA LYS A 91 -19.34 3.46 -6.60
C LYS A 91 -19.30 2.78 -7.97
N VAL A 92 -18.14 2.80 -8.63
CA VAL A 92 -17.95 2.15 -9.94
C VAL A 92 -18.17 0.64 -9.82
N ASP A 93 -18.92 0.07 -10.74
CA ASP A 93 -19.21 -1.37 -10.85
C ASP A 93 -18.63 -1.98 -12.15
N SER A 94 -18.76 -1.28 -13.28
CA SER A 94 -18.13 -1.70 -14.54
C SER A 94 -17.50 -0.54 -15.31
N ILE A 95 -16.49 -0.87 -16.11
CA ILE A 95 -15.78 0.03 -17.01
C ILE A 95 -15.72 -0.64 -18.38
N HIS A 96 -16.46 -0.08 -19.32
CA HIS A 96 -16.41 -0.45 -20.73
C HIS A 96 -15.42 0.47 -21.45
N TRP A 97 -14.40 -0.07 -22.09
CA TRP A 97 -13.33 0.71 -22.71
C TRP A 97 -13.06 0.27 -24.16
N SER A 98 -12.63 1.22 -24.98
CA SER A 98 -12.20 1.03 -26.36
C SER A 98 -11.02 1.95 -26.67
N ASP A 99 -10.56 1.96 -27.91
CA ASP A 99 -9.50 2.87 -28.35
C ASP A 99 -9.93 4.35 -28.37
N GLN A 100 -11.23 4.64 -28.29
CA GLN A 100 -11.76 6.00 -28.51
C GLN A 100 -12.58 6.56 -27.34
N SER A 101 -13.03 5.70 -26.42
CA SER A 101 -13.93 6.12 -25.35
C SER A 101 -13.91 5.15 -24.16
N VAL A 102 -14.35 5.65 -23.02
CA VAL A 102 -14.61 4.86 -21.81
C VAL A 102 -15.99 5.20 -21.27
N THR A 103 -16.79 4.17 -20.97
CA THR A 103 -18.07 4.29 -20.27
C THR A 103 -17.96 3.61 -18.90
N ILE A 104 -18.27 4.36 -17.85
CA ILE A 104 -18.18 3.93 -16.46
C ILE A 104 -19.59 3.83 -15.90
N ALA A 105 -19.98 2.65 -15.44
CA ALA A 105 -21.26 2.43 -14.76
C ALA A 105 -21.05 2.30 -13.25
N SER A 106 -21.92 2.94 -12.47
CA SER A 106 -21.97 2.78 -11.02
C SER A 106 -22.90 1.65 -10.60
N SER A 107 -22.74 1.18 -9.36
CA SER A 107 -23.56 0.12 -8.77
C SER A 107 -25.04 0.48 -8.64
N ASP A 108 -25.41 1.76 -8.74
CA ASP A 108 -26.80 2.23 -8.74
C ASP A 108 -27.33 2.58 -10.15
N GLY A 109 -26.61 2.17 -11.20
CA GLY A 109 -27.05 2.29 -12.59
C GLY A 109 -26.82 3.66 -13.25
N ARG A 110 -26.09 4.58 -12.61
CA ARG A 110 -25.67 5.83 -13.27
C ARG A 110 -24.48 5.55 -14.18
N GLU A 111 -24.42 6.26 -15.29
CA GLU A 111 -23.35 6.10 -16.29
C GLU A 111 -22.66 7.42 -16.62
N LEU A 112 -21.38 7.34 -16.95
CA LEU A 112 -20.57 8.45 -17.45
C LEU A 112 -19.72 7.97 -18.63
N THR A 113 -19.75 8.72 -19.73
CA THR A 113 -18.89 8.47 -20.90
C THR A 113 -17.88 9.59 -21.07
N ALA A 114 -16.64 9.22 -21.38
CA ALA A 114 -15.54 10.13 -21.63
C ALA A 114 -14.70 9.67 -22.82
N ARG A 115 -13.94 10.59 -23.42
CA ARG A 115 -12.97 10.29 -24.49
C ARG A 115 -11.75 9.52 -23.97
N ALA A 116 -11.41 9.70 -22.70
CA ALA A 116 -10.36 8.98 -22.01
C ALA A 116 -10.65 8.95 -20.50
N ALA A 117 -10.15 7.94 -19.81
CA ALA A 117 -10.27 7.81 -18.35
C ALA A 117 -8.94 7.35 -17.73
N ILE A 118 -8.70 7.74 -16.48
CA ILE A 118 -7.58 7.23 -15.68
C ILE A 118 -8.16 6.38 -14.55
N SER A 119 -7.85 5.09 -14.54
CA SER A 119 -8.14 4.21 -13.40
C SER A 119 -7.10 4.45 -12.32
N THR A 120 -7.55 4.94 -11.16
CA THR A 120 -6.76 5.05 -9.93
C THR A 120 -7.23 4.05 -8.87
N LEU A 121 -7.89 2.98 -9.29
CA LEU A 121 -8.44 1.97 -8.38
C LEU A 121 -7.30 1.27 -7.60
N PRO A 122 -7.48 1.01 -6.29
CA PRO A 122 -6.50 0.25 -5.54
C PRO A 122 -6.29 -1.15 -6.13
N LEU A 123 -5.05 -1.64 -6.03
CA LEU A 123 -4.67 -2.96 -6.55
C LEU A 123 -5.59 -4.06 -6.02
N GLY A 124 -5.90 -4.05 -4.72
CA GLY A 124 -6.77 -5.05 -4.09
C GLY A 124 -8.19 -5.06 -4.65
N VAL A 125 -8.74 -3.89 -5.00
CA VAL A 125 -10.09 -3.77 -5.61
C VAL A 125 -10.12 -4.42 -6.99
N ILE A 126 -9.06 -4.22 -7.79
CA ILE A 126 -8.92 -4.85 -9.11
C ILE A 126 -8.73 -6.36 -8.95
N GLN A 127 -7.84 -6.80 -8.05
CA GLN A 127 -7.56 -8.23 -7.79
C GLN A 127 -8.79 -8.99 -7.28
N GLN A 128 -9.63 -8.37 -6.47
CA GLN A 128 -10.90 -8.93 -6.00
C GLN A 128 -12.03 -8.84 -7.04
N ARG A 129 -11.77 -8.34 -8.24
CA ARG A 129 -12.76 -8.17 -9.32
C ARG A 129 -14.01 -7.40 -8.87
N ARG A 130 -13.83 -6.43 -7.97
CA ARG A 130 -14.91 -5.54 -7.48
C ARG A 130 -15.42 -4.59 -8.56
N VAL A 131 -14.59 -4.33 -9.57
CA VAL A 131 -14.93 -3.58 -10.78
C VAL A 131 -14.70 -4.49 -11.98
N ARG A 132 -15.70 -4.59 -12.86
CA ARG A 132 -15.60 -5.36 -14.12
C ARG A 132 -15.02 -4.49 -15.22
N PHE A 133 -14.10 -5.05 -15.99
CA PHE A 133 -13.52 -4.39 -17.17
C PHE A 133 -14.00 -5.11 -18.42
N GLU A 134 -14.51 -4.35 -19.38
CA GLU A 134 -15.05 -4.87 -20.63
C GLU A 134 -14.48 -4.07 -21.82
N PRO A 135 -13.69 -4.68 -22.72
CA PRO A 135 -13.23 -6.07 -22.69
C PRO A 135 -12.32 -6.37 -21.49
N GLU A 136 -12.03 -7.66 -21.27
CA GLU A 136 -11.09 -8.08 -20.22
C GLU A 136 -9.71 -7.42 -20.42
N LEU A 137 -9.01 -7.21 -19.31
CA LEU A 137 -7.68 -6.58 -19.32
C LEU A 137 -6.67 -7.43 -20.12
N PRO A 138 -5.74 -6.80 -20.85
CA PRO A 138 -4.69 -7.51 -21.57
C PRO A 138 -3.89 -8.48 -20.69
N ALA A 139 -3.36 -9.55 -21.30
CA ALA A 139 -2.59 -10.59 -20.60
C ALA A 139 -1.38 -10.03 -19.83
N SER A 140 -0.76 -8.95 -20.33
CA SER A 140 0.31 -8.19 -19.67
C SER A 140 -0.11 -7.70 -18.28
N LYS A 141 -1.30 -7.09 -18.18
CA LYS A 141 -1.89 -6.59 -16.93
C LYS A 141 -2.39 -7.72 -16.05
N ALA A 142 -3.04 -8.73 -16.61
CA ALA A 142 -3.47 -9.90 -15.85
C ALA A 142 -2.28 -10.57 -15.14
N SER A 143 -1.17 -10.80 -15.87
CA SER A 143 0.07 -11.31 -15.29
C SER A 143 0.66 -10.37 -14.22
N ALA A 144 0.62 -9.05 -14.43
CA ALA A 144 1.06 -8.09 -13.42
C ALA A 144 0.23 -8.15 -12.14
N LEU A 145 -1.10 -8.31 -12.27
CA LEU A 145 -2.02 -8.46 -11.14
C LEU A 145 -1.78 -9.75 -10.36
N GLU A 146 -1.28 -10.81 -10.99
CA GLU A 146 -0.89 -12.06 -10.30
C GLU A 146 0.43 -11.93 -9.53
N GLN A 147 1.37 -11.14 -10.07
CA GLN A 147 2.72 -10.96 -9.51
C GLN A 147 2.81 -9.86 -8.46
N LEU A 148 1.90 -8.90 -8.49
CA LEU A 148 1.72 -7.93 -7.42
C LEU A 148 0.80 -8.50 -6.33
N THR A 149 1.01 -8.08 -5.09
CA THR A 149 0.16 -8.47 -3.96
C THR A 149 -0.25 -7.24 -3.20
N MET A 150 -1.54 -7.05 -2.96
CA MET A 150 -2.04 -6.09 -1.99
C MET A 150 -2.01 -6.72 -0.59
N GLY A 151 -1.05 -6.34 0.25
CA GLY A 151 -0.88 -6.97 1.54
C GLY A 151 -1.74 -6.36 2.66
N PRO A 152 -2.17 -7.17 3.64
CA PRO A 152 -3.02 -6.72 4.74
C PRO A 152 -2.25 -5.87 5.75
N VAL A 153 -2.92 -4.81 6.23
CA VAL A 153 -2.38 -3.86 7.20
C VAL A 153 -3.47 -3.46 8.17
N THR A 154 -3.16 -3.53 9.46
CA THR A 154 -4.03 -3.02 10.53
C THR A 154 -3.25 -2.00 11.35
N LYS A 155 -3.86 -0.83 11.56
CA LYS A 155 -3.33 0.21 12.43
C LYS A 155 -4.28 0.46 13.59
N VAL A 156 -3.74 0.49 14.80
CA VAL A 156 -4.48 0.81 16.01
C VAL A 156 -3.86 2.05 16.65
N LEU A 157 -4.70 3.03 16.99
CA LEU A 157 -4.32 4.20 17.77
C LEU A 157 -4.77 3.97 19.20
N LEU A 158 -3.81 3.97 20.13
CA LEU A 158 -4.01 3.75 21.55
C LEU A 158 -3.75 5.06 22.28
N HIS A 159 -4.80 5.68 22.82
CA HIS A 159 -4.70 6.91 23.58
C HIS A 159 -4.62 6.61 25.07
N PHE A 160 -3.63 7.17 25.76
CA PHE A 160 -3.40 6.94 27.18
C PHE A 160 -3.69 8.18 28.04
N GLU A 161 -3.85 8.00 29.34
CA GLU A 161 -3.91 9.12 30.29
C GLU A 161 -2.55 9.84 30.39
N ARG A 162 -1.47 9.06 30.32
CA ARG A 162 -0.07 9.53 30.32
C ARG A 162 0.78 8.62 29.43
N PRO A 163 1.92 9.08 28.90
CA PRO A 163 2.85 8.20 28.21
C PRO A 163 3.26 7.01 29.09
N ILE A 164 3.24 5.80 28.49
CA ILE A 164 3.76 4.57 29.12
C ILE A 164 5.15 4.19 28.60
N TRP A 165 5.63 4.91 27.58
CA TRP A 165 6.93 4.72 26.93
C TRP A 165 7.92 5.82 27.33
N PRO A 166 9.24 5.57 27.21
CA PRO A 166 10.24 6.58 27.48
C PRO A 166 10.24 7.68 26.39
N LYS A 167 10.62 8.91 26.76
CA LYS A 167 10.62 10.07 25.85
C LYS A 167 11.47 9.90 24.59
N TRP A 168 12.52 9.09 24.67
CA TRP A 168 13.43 8.82 23.55
C TRP A 168 12.89 7.79 22.55
N LEU A 169 11.76 7.14 22.82
CA LEU A 169 11.22 6.10 21.93
C LEU A 169 10.64 6.71 20.65
N ALA A 170 11.36 6.59 19.54
CA ALA A 170 10.87 6.98 18.22
C ALA A 170 10.03 5.88 17.57
N ILE A 171 10.53 4.65 17.64
CA ILE A 171 9.90 3.45 17.08
C ILE A 171 10.34 2.24 17.91
N LEU A 172 9.43 1.29 18.10
CA LEU A 172 9.66 0.01 18.75
C LEU A 172 9.32 -1.12 17.79
N PRO A 173 10.33 -1.70 17.13
CA PRO A 173 10.11 -2.88 16.31
C PRO A 173 9.90 -4.14 17.16
N CYS A 174 8.85 -4.92 16.85
CA CYS A 174 8.43 -6.07 17.63
C CYS A 174 8.60 -7.38 16.84
N PRO A 175 9.69 -8.14 17.03
CA PRO A 175 9.90 -9.41 16.32
C PRO A 175 8.86 -10.48 16.67
N GLN A 176 8.19 -10.34 17.80
CA GLN A 176 7.21 -11.28 18.32
C GLN A 176 6.01 -10.51 18.86
N GLY A 177 4.88 -11.20 18.97
CA GLY A 177 3.63 -10.63 19.43
C GLY A 177 2.69 -10.24 18.29
N PRO A 178 1.52 -9.68 18.63
CA PRO A 178 0.44 -9.37 17.70
C PRO A 178 0.74 -8.17 16.79
N VAL A 179 1.64 -7.28 17.20
CA VAL A 179 1.94 -6.02 16.51
C VAL A 179 3.34 -6.09 15.92
N THR A 180 3.55 -5.52 14.73
CA THR A 180 4.85 -5.49 14.05
C THR A 180 5.70 -4.32 14.55
N LEU A 181 5.10 -3.13 14.70
CA LEU A 181 5.78 -1.90 15.11
C LEU A 181 4.88 -1.08 16.04
N TYR A 182 5.47 -0.48 17.07
CA TYR A 182 4.85 0.64 17.80
C TYR A 182 5.61 1.94 17.59
N TRP A 183 4.93 3.07 17.55
CA TRP A 183 5.59 4.38 17.63
C TRP A 183 4.67 5.45 18.23
N PRO A 184 5.21 6.42 18.99
CA PRO A 184 4.43 7.56 19.44
C PRO A 184 4.02 8.42 18.24
N VAL A 185 2.74 8.76 18.16
CA VAL A 185 2.18 9.53 17.04
C VAL A 185 2.86 10.89 16.90
N PHE A 186 3.24 11.51 18.03
CA PHE A 186 3.80 12.86 18.09
C PHE A 186 5.27 12.88 18.52
N PHE A 187 6.04 11.84 18.18
CA PHE A 187 7.46 11.81 18.52
C PHE A 187 8.18 13.09 18.04
N GLY A 188 8.94 13.74 18.93
CA GLY A 188 9.64 15.01 18.66
C GLY A 188 8.78 16.26 18.84
N THR A 189 7.45 16.14 18.89
CA THR A 189 6.50 17.25 19.08
C THR A 189 5.45 16.91 20.15
N GLN A 190 5.83 16.12 21.16
CA GLN A 190 4.88 15.62 22.16
C GLN A 190 4.30 16.70 23.09
N ALA A 191 4.93 17.87 23.19
CA ALA A 191 4.49 18.94 24.09
C ALA A 191 3.04 19.34 23.77
N GLU A 192 2.19 19.34 24.80
CA GLU A 192 0.76 19.69 24.71
C GLU A 192 -0.08 18.81 23.76
N ARG A 193 0.44 17.65 23.36
CA ARG A 193 -0.29 16.68 22.52
C ARG A 193 -0.71 15.45 23.33
N PRO A 194 -1.85 14.82 22.99
CA PRO A 194 -2.30 13.63 23.69
C PRO A 194 -1.31 12.47 23.51
N PRO A 195 -1.08 11.64 24.55
CA PRO A 195 -0.14 10.53 24.47
C PRO A 195 -0.79 9.38 23.70
N VAL A 196 -0.60 9.40 22.38
CA VAL A 196 -1.11 8.39 21.47
C VAL A 196 0.04 7.52 20.94
N LEU A 197 -0.10 6.21 21.08
CA LEU A 197 0.77 5.21 20.49
C LEU A 197 0.09 4.59 19.28
N SER A 198 0.78 4.55 18.14
CA SER A 198 0.36 3.72 17.01
C SER A 198 0.87 2.31 17.22
N ALA A 199 0.00 1.33 17.13
CA ALA A 199 0.32 -0.08 16.94
C ALA A 199 0.05 -0.43 15.47
N TYR A 200 1.01 -1.07 14.81
CA TYR A 200 0.94 -1.36 13.39
C TYR A 200 1.27 -2.82 13.14
N ALA A 201 0.31 -3.54 12.58
CA ALA A 201 0.44 -4.95 12.21
C ALA A 201 0.39 -5.08 10.70
N THR A 202 1.19 -6.01 10.17
CA THR A 202 1.35 -6.26 8.74
C THR A 202 1.23 -7.76 8.44
N GLY A 203 0.85 -8.11 7.21
CA GLY A 203 0.89 -9.50 6.74
C GLY A 203 0.05 -10.44 7.63
N PRO A 204 0.57 -11.62 8.00
CA PRO A 204 -0.17 -12.58 8.83
C PRO A 204 -0.69 -12.03 10.16
N ARG A 205 0.04 -11.08 10.78
CA ARG A 205 -0.40 -10.46 12.04
C ARG A 205 -1.60 -9.55 11.84
N ALA A 206 -1.63 -8.79 10.75
CA ALA A 206 -2.79 -7.97 10.39
C ALA A 206 -4.03 -8.84 10.15
N LEU A 207 -3.88 -9.96 9.43
CA LEU A 207 -4.98 -10.91 9.20
C LEU A 207 -5.50 -11.49 10.51
N GLN A 208 -4.62 -11.85 11.44
CA GLN A 208 -5.03 -12.35 12.75
C GLN A 208 -5.81 -11.29 13.55
N LEU A 209 -5.41 -10.02 13.51
CA LEU A 209 -6.17 -8.95 14.15
C LEU A 209 -7.49 -8.64 13.45
N SER A 210 -7.59 -8.88 12.14
CA SER A 210 -8.80 -8.69 11.33
C SER A 210 -9.93 -9.65 11.74
N THR A 211 -9.60 -10.84 12.25
CA THR A 211 -10.61 -11.81 12.74
C THR A 211 -11.16 -11.50 14.13
N MET A 212 -10.64 -10.46 14.80
CA MET A 212 -10.98 -10.11 16.17
C MET A 212 -11.92 -8.90 16.24
N SER A 213 -12.71 -8.83 17.31
CA SER A 213 -13.44 -7.62 17.70
C SER A 213 -12.49 -6.51 18.17
N ASP A 214 -12.98 -5.26 18.19
CA ASP A 214 -12.19 -4.13 18.69
C ASP A 214 -11.75 -4.32 20.15
N GLU A 215 -12.59 -4.92 21.00
CA GLU A 215 -12.29 -5.19 22.40
C GLU A 215 -11.17 -6.23 22.56
N GLU A 216 -11.19 -7.30 21.77
CA GLU A 216 -10.13 -8.31 21.74
C GLU A 216 -8.81 -7.71 21.24
N VAL A 217 -8.84 -6.90 20.18
CA VAL A 217 -7.63 -6.21 19.68
C VAL A 217 -7.07 -5.26 20.74
N ALA A 218 -7.92 -4.51 21.44
CA ALA A 218 -7.51 -3.63 22.52
C ALA A 218 -6.85 -4.43 23.67
N ALA A 219 -7.45 -5.56 24.08
CA ALA A 219 -6.92 -6.42 25.12
C ALA A 219 -5.56 -7.02 24.74
N VAL A 220 -5.43 -7.55 23.52
CA VAL A 220 -4.20 -8.14 22.98
C VAL A 220 -3.08 -7.10 22.86
N CYS A 221 -3.39 -5.88 22.40
CA CYS A 221 -2.42 -4.78 22.38
C CYS A 221 -2.01 -4.35 23.80
N ALA A 222 -2.95 -4.31 24.75
CA ALA A 222 -2.64 -3.93 26.12
C ALA A 222 -1.73 -4.96 26.80
N GLU A 223 -2.01 -6.26 26.65
CA GLU A 223 -1.16 -7.34 27.15
C GLU A 223 0.26 -7.29 26.57
N ASP A 224 0.37 -7.06 25.25
CA ASP A 224 1.66 -6.94 24.60
C ASP A 224 2.45 -5.73 25.12
N LEU A 225 1.79 -4.61 25.34
CA LEU A 225 2.41 -3.41 25.91
C LEU A 225 2.79 -3.57 27.39
N GLU A 226 2.05 -4.33 28.20
CA GLU A 226 2.43 -4.66 29.58
C GLU A 226 3.71 -5.50 29.62
N ARG A 227 3.83 -6.43 28.68
CA ARG A 227 5.05 -7.23 28.48
C ARG A 227 6.23 -6.37 28.02
N LEU A 228 6.00 -5.42 27.11
CA LEU A 228 7.03 -4.54 26.54
C LEU A 228 7.46 -3.40 27.50
N PHE A 229 6.54 -2.92 28.34
CA PHE A 229 6.77 -1.87 29.32
C PHE A 229 6.35 -2.30 30.75
N PRO A 230 7.08 -3.25 31.37
CA PRO A 230 6.73 -3.78 32.68
C PRO A 230 6.54 -2.69 33.74
N GLY A 231 5.54 -2.87 34.60
CA GLY A 231 5.21 -1.94 35.69
C GLY A 231 4.24 -0.82 35.30
N ASN A 232 3.83 -0.70 34.03
CA ASN A 232 2.70 0.16 33.66
C ASN A 232 1.39 -0.65 33.64
N PRO A 233 0.33 -0.20 34.34
CA PRO A 233 -0.99 -0.82 34.25
C PRO A 233 -1.69 -0.36 32.96
N VAL A 234 -1.27 -0.90 31.80
CA VAL A 234 -1.66 -0.41 30.47
C VAL A 234 -3.17 -0.41 30.29
N ARG A 235 -3.87 -1.49 30.70
CA ARG A 235 -5.33 -1.58 30.60
C ARG A 235 -6.06 -0.45 31.34
N ARG A 236 -5.53 -0.04 32.50
CA ARG A 236 -6.11 1.07 33.28
C ARG A 236 -5.81 2.44 32.67
N LEU A 237 -4.64 2.60 32.05
CA LEU A 237 -4.20 3.86 31.47
C LEU A 237 -4.76 4.12 30.07
N LEU A 238 -5.31 3.10 29.40
CA LEU A 238 -5.86 3.22 28.06
C LEU A 238 -7.22 3.94 28.12
N CYS A 239 -7.25 5.16 27.59
CA CYS A 239 -8.42 6.04 27.58
C CYS A 239 -9.17 6.06 26.24
N GLY A 240 -8.53 5.60 25.16
CA GLY A 240 -9.15 5.59 23.85
C GLY A 240 -8.50 4.61 22.89
N PHE A 241 -9.30 4.15 21.94
CA PHE A 241 -8.92 3.14 20.96
C PHE A 241 -9.54 3.49 19.61
N GLN A 242 -8.78 3.38 18.54
CA GLN A 242 -9.29 3.44 17.18
C GLN A 242 -8.52 2.47 16.29
N ARG A 243 -9.23 1.55 15.65
CA ARG A 243 -8.67 0.61 14.68
C ARG A 243 -9.01 1.03 13.26
N VAL A 244 -8.05 0.85 12.36
CA VAL A 244 -8.26 0.90 10.91
C VAL A 244 -7.70 -0.41 10.34
N ASP A 245 -8.60 -1.21 9.78
CA ASP A 245 -8.25 -2.45 9.10
C ASP A 245 -8.45 -2.28 7.59
N TRP A 246 -7.33 -2.11 6.89
CA TRP A 246 -7.36 -1.86 5.45
C TRP A 246 -7.73 -3.10 4.64
N ALA A 247 -7.53 -4.30 5.18
CA ALA A 247 -7.89 -5.54 4.50
C ALA A 247 -9.41 -5.72 4.41
N ALA A 248 -10.14 -5.25 5.44
CA ALA A 248 -11.60 -5.30 5.52
C ALA A 248 -12.30 -4.15 4.76
N ASP A 249 -11.59 -3.10 4.37
CA ASP A 249 -12.14 -1.98 3.60
C ASP A 249 -12.45 -2.42 2.15
N GLU A 250 -13.73 -2.38 1.77
CA GLU A 250 -14.19 -2.78 0.43
C GLU A 250 -13.64 -1.90 -0.70
N LEU A 251 -13.20 -0.67 -0.39
CA LEU A 251 -12.68 0.29 -1.36
C LEU A 251 -11.16 0.29 -1.41
N ALA A 252 -10.46 -0.41 -0.53
CA ALA A 252 -9.01 -0.53 -0.53
C ALA A 252 -8.52 -1.97 -0.71
N CYS A 253 -9.16 -2.92 -0.02
CA CYS A 253 -8.87 -4.36 -0.07
C CYS A 253 -7.40 -4.69 0.26
N GLY A 254 -6.85 -3.97 1.25
CA GLY A 254 -5.48 -4.11 1.75
C GLY A 254 -4.79 -2.76 1.94
N GLY A 255 -3.57 -2.79 2.48
CA GLY A 255 -2.79 -1.60 2.79
C GLY A 255 -1.77 -1.22 1.71
N TYR A 256 -0.65 -1.94 1.63
CA TYR A 256 0.41 -1.63 0.67
C TYR A 256 0.64 -2.77 -0.31
N SER A 257 0.86 -2.41 -1.57
CA SER A 257 1.21 -3.36 -2.62
C SER A 257 2.70 -3.72 -2.61
N PHE A 258 3.06 -4.97 -2.87
CA PHE A 258 4.44 -5.43 -3.02
C PHE A 258 4.58 -6.46 -4.16
N ILE A 259 5.82 -6.76 -4.55
CA ILE A 259 6.14 -7.67 -5.65
C ILE A 259 6.53 -9.07 -5.10
N ARG A 260 5.93 -10.12 -5.68
CA ARG A 260 6.28 -11.53 -5.40
C ARG A 260 7.61 -11.94 -6.05
N PRO A 261 8.27 -13.03 -5.60
CA PRO A 261 9.47 -13.55 -6.26
C PRO A 261 9.28 -13.73 -7.77
N GLY A 262 10.16 -13.13 -8.57
CA GLY A 262 10.10 -13.18 -10.03
C GLY A 262 9.12 -12.18 -10.68
N GLY A 263 8.44 -11.36 -9.86
CA GLY A 263 7.46 -10.39 -10.31
C GLY A 263 8.02 -9.01 -10.70
N THR A 264 9.33 -8.82 -10.73
CA THR A 264 9.97 -7.56 -11.18
C THR A 264 9.46 -7.13 -12.56
N GLY A 265 9.23 -5.82 -12.74
CA GLY A 265 8.61 -5.24 -13.93
C GLY A 265 7.07 -5.24 -13.93
N SER A 266 6.41 -5.85 -12.95
CA SER A 266 4.93 -5.92 -12.91
C SER A 266 4.27 -4.55 -12.76
N ARG A 267 4.89 -3.62 -12.02
CA ARG A 267 4.34 -2.25 -11.90
C ARG A 267 4.31 -1.52 -13.23
N LEU A 268 5.34 -1.69 -14.06
CA LEU A 268 5.40 -1.09 -15.40
C LEU A 268 4.38 -1.73 -16.34
N LYS A 269 4.21 -3.06 -16.29
CA LYS A 269 3.16 -3.75 -17.04
C LYS A 269 1.77 -3.26 -16.63
N LEU A 270 1.52 -3.08 -15.34
CA LEU A 270 0.25 -2.54 -14.84
C LEU A 270 0.03 -1.09 -15.32
N ALA A 271 1.08 -0.27 -15.34
CA ALA A 271 1.06 1.13 -15.78
C ALA A 271 0.89 1.32 -17.29
N ALA A 272 1.17 0.30 -18.10
CA ALA A 272 1.22 0.42 -19.56
C ALA A 272 -0.07 1.00 -20.16
N ALA A 273 0.06 1.84 -21.18
CA ALA A 273 -1.06 2.40 -21.94
C ALA A 273 -1.48 1.46 -23.07
N ASP A 274 -1.83 0.21 -22.73
CA ASP A 274 -2.23 -0.87 -23.64
C ASP A 274 -3.74 -1.19 -23.56
N THR A 275 -4.54 -0.24 -23.06
CA THR A 275 -6.01 -0.34 -22.94
C THR A 275 -6.75 0.81 -23.63
N GLY A 276 -6.26 1.22 -24.81
CA GLY A 276 -6.90 2.25 -25.62
C GLY A 276 -7.06 3.58 -24.86
N ALA A 277 -8.29 4.03 -24.71
CA ALA A 277 -8.66 5.26 -24.00
C ALA A 277 -8.65 5.13 -22.46
N LEU A 278 -8.39 3.94 -21.91
CA LEU A 278 -8.25 3.71 -20.47
C LEU A 278 -6.78 3.72 -20.07
N PHE A 279 -6.40 4.60 -19.14
CA PHE A 279 -5.06 4.76 -18.60
C PHE A 279 -5.04 4.34 -17.12
N TRP A 280 -3.84 4.13 -16.58
CA TRP A 280 -3.67 3.55 -15.24
C TRP A 280 -2.81 4.43 -14.39
N ALA A 281 -3.19 4.69 -13.15
CA ALA A 281 -2.36 5.34 -12.16
C ALA A 281 -2.63 4.74 -10.78
N GLY A 282 -1.92 5.27 -9.78
CA GLY A 282 -1.98 4.79 -8.41
C GLY A 282 -0.63 4.25 -7.95
N SER A 283 -0.48 4.09 -6.65
CA SER A 283 0.79 3.70 -6.04
C SER A 283 1.26 2.29 -6.45
N ALA A 284 0.38 1.49 -7.07
CA ALA A 284 0.69 0.19 -7.64
C ALA A 284 1.41 0.26 -9.00
N THR A 285 1.29 1.36 -9.75
CA THR A 285 1.72 1.49 -11.14
C THR A 285 3.07 2.22 -11.28
N VAL A 286 3.87 2.25 -10.22
CA VAL A 286 5.09 3.04 -10.16
C VAL A 286 6.07 2.44 -9.16
N ASN A 287 7.35 2.47 -9.49
CA ASN A 287 8.44 1.99 -8.63
C ASN A 287 9.37 3.11 -8.13
N ALA A 288 9.23 4.32 -8.66
CA ALA A 288 10.02 5.49 -8.29
C ALA A 288 9.13 6.71 -7.96
N PRO A 289 9.47 7.51 -6.94
CA PRO A 289 10.70 7.45 -6.14
C PRO A 289 10.73 6.30 -5.13
N ILE A 290 9.56 5.89 -4.60
CA ILE A 290 9.31 4.71 -3.76
C ILE A 290 7.90 4.20 -4.06
N ALA A 291 7.73 2.91 -4.35
CA ALA A 291 6.43 2.31 -4.63
C ALA A 291 5.51 2.31 -3.41
N ALA A 292 4.20 2.11 -3.61
CA ALA A 292 3.21 2.01 -2.52
C ALA A 292 3.14 3.24 -1.57
N THR A 293 3.68 4.39 -1.99
CA THR A 293 3.62 5.66 -1.24
C THR A 293 2.67 6.66 -1.89
N VAL A 294 2.29 7.71 -1.14
CA VAL A 294 1.53 8.84 -1.68
C VAL A 294 2.32 9.59 -2.74
N GLU A 295 3.63 9.78 -2.55
CA GLU A 295 4.49 10.43 -3.54
C GLU A 295 4.52 9.64 -4.85
N GLY A 296 4.63 8.31 -4.76
CA GLY A 296 4.46 7.42 -5.91
C GLY A 296 3.08 7.58 -6.57
N ALA A 297 2.00 7.56 -5.79
CA ALA A 297 0.65 7.77 -6.31
C ALA A 297 0.53 9.10 -7.07
N PHE A 298 1.05 10.19 -6.51
CA PHE A 298 1.05 11.50 -7.14
C PHE A 298 1.85 11.52 -8.45
N ALA A 299 3.09 11.01 -8.43
CA ALA A 299 3.94 10.91 -9.62
C ALA A 299 3.27 10.07 -10.74
N SER A 300 2.64 8.95 -10.36
CA SER A 300 1.94 8.08 -11.30
C SER A 300 0.72 8.76 -11.95
N GLY A 301 0.03 9.64 -11.21
CA GLY A 301 -1.09 10.43 -11.69
C GLY A 301 -0.66 11.50 -12.68
N LEU A 302 0.45 12.20 -12.41
CA LEU A 302 1.03 13.16 -13.36
C LEU A 302 1.44 12.50 -14.68
N ARG A 303 2.08 11.32 -14.61
CA ARG A 303 2.40 10.52 -15.80
C ARG A 303 1.13 10.15 -16.58
N ALA A 304 0.14 9.56 -15.93
CA ALA A 304 -1.08 9.12 -16.61
C ALA A 304 -1.86 10.31 -17.22
N ALA A 305 -1.86 11.47 -16.57
CA ALA A 305 -2.43 12.69 -17.14
C ALA A 305 -1.71 13.13 -18.43
N ALA A 306 -0.38 13.05 -18.46
CA ALA A 306 0.40 13.34 -19.67
C ALA A 306 0.12 12.34 -20.80
N GLU A 307 -0.06 11.05 -20.48
CA GLU A 307 -0.45 10.02 -21.45
C GLU A 307 -1.85 10.28 -22.04
N VAL A 308 -2.81 10.67 -21.20
CA VAL A 308 -4.16 11.07 -21.65
C VAL A 308 -4.09 12.27 -22.59
N VAL A 309 -3.30 13.31 -22.25
CA VAL A 309 -3.14 14.48 -23.12
C VAL A 309 -2.57 14.07 -24.48
N ALA A 310 -1.49 13.29 -24.49
CA ALA A 310 -0.87 12.82 -25.74
C ALA A 310 -1.84 11.99 -26.60
N HIS A 311 -2.65 11.14 -25.97
CA HIS A 311 -3.68 10.36 -26.66
C HIS A 311 -4.78 11.23 -27.27
N LEU A 312 -5.27 12.23 -26.53
CA LEU A 312 -6.30 13.14 -27.04
C LEU A 312 -5.78 14.05 -28.15
N ASP A 313 -4.50 14.43 -28.12
CA ASP A 313 -3.85 15.26 -29.14
C ASP A 313 -3.56 14.48 -30.43
N ALA A 314 -3.29 13.17 -30.34
CA ALA A 314 -3.05 12.33 -31.51
C ALA A 314 -4.29 12.18 -32.42
N GLY A 315 -5.49 12.43 -31.89
CA GLY A 315 -6.76 12.24 -32.61
C GLY A 315 -7.08 10.76 -32.86
N PRO A 316 -8.26 10.45 -33.44
CA PRO A 316 -8.58 9.09 -33.82
C PRO A 316 -7.60 8.60 -34.90
N PRO A 317 -7.16 7.33 -34.87
CA PRO A 317 -6.35 6.78 -35.94
C PRO A 317 -7.11 6.92 -37.28
N THR A 318 -6.47 7.54 -38.27
CA THR A 318 -7.02 7.63 -39.62
C THR A 318 -7.25 6.21 -40.13
N PRO A 319 -8.47 5.83 -40.57
CA PRO A 319 -8.69 4.50 -41.13
C PRO A 319 -7.74 4.30 -42.31
N SER A 320 -6.92 3.24 -42.27
CA SER A 320 -6.06 2.91 -43.40
C SER A 320 -6.93 2.50 -44.57
N VAL A 321 -6.62 3.04 -45.75
CA VAL A 321 -7.38 2.82 -46.99
C VAL A 321 -7.03 1.45 -47.63
N ASP A 322 -6.12 0.67 -47.05
CA ASP A 322 -5.52 -0.51 -47.68
C ASP A 322 -6.15 -1.86 -47.28
N ALA A 323 -7.48 -1.93 -47.16
CA ALA A 323 -8.20 -3.20 -46.99
C ALA A 323 -9.27 -3.45 -48.06
N ALA A 324 -9.13 -2.83 -49.23
CA ALA A 324 -9.99 -3.06 -50.39
C ALA A 324 -9.21 -3.04 -51.70
N LEU A 325 -8.29 -4.00 -51.88
CA LEU A 325 -7.86 -4.49 -53.19
C LEU A 325 -7.56 -6.00 -53.10
#